data_AF-A0A354YYG4-F1
#
_entry.id   AF-A0A354YYG4-F1
#
_cell.length_a   1.000
_cell.length_b   1.000
_cell.length_c   1.000
_cell.angle_alpha   90.00
_cell.angle_beta   90.00
_cell.angle_gamma   90.00
#
_symmetry.space_group_name_H-M   'P 1'
#
loop_
_entity.id
_entity.type
_entity.pdbx_description
1 polymer ?
#
loop_
_entity_poly.entity_id
_entity_poly.type
_entity_poly.pdbx_seq_one_letter_code
_entity_poly.pdbx_strand_id
1 'polypeptide(L)'
;MDGQALKQAVTPYFAGVLHEGLSRLKAEAYQDMEEIRLRAAQPLLLKIGESEWGLTSRGELTKKLPEVINATREDLYRTIASISDNSLYAFEEEIRRGFITIPGGHRVGLAGQVIVQAAGIKGIKEFSSICFRLAREKKDCARTILPHIMST
;
A
#
# COMPACT_ATOMS: atom_id res chain seq x y z
N MET A 1 -2.99 -6.42 15.62
CA MET A 1 -3.75 -5.19 15.31
C MET A 1 -5.10 -5.58 14.73
N ASP A 2 -6.20 -5.00 15.20
CA ASP A 2 -7.52 -5.26 14.63
C ASP A 2 -7.71 -4.51 13.28
N GLY A 3 -8.71 -4.93 12.48
CA GLY A 3 -8.95 -4.35 11.15
C GLY A 3 -9.36 -2.86 11.20
N GLN A 4 -9.94 -2.40 12.31
CA GLN A 4 -10.35 -1.01 12.48
C GLN A 4 -9.13 -0.10 12.68
N ALA A 5 -8.19 -0.52 13.53
CA ALA A 5 -6.93 0.18 13.76
C ALA A 5 -6.10 0.24 12.47
N LEU A 6 -6.02 -0.85 11.70
CA LEU A 6 -5.31 -0.84 10.42
C LEU A 6 -5.95 0.15 9.43
N LYS A 7 -7.29 0.12 9.33
CA LYS A 7 -8.03 1.07 8.49
C LYS A 7 -7.72 2.53 8.87
N GLN A 8 -7.74 2.86 10.17
CA GLN A 8 -7.42 4.19 10.66
C GLN A 8 -5.96 4.58 10.40
N ALA A 9 -5.03 3.63 10.46
CA ALA A 9 -3.61 3.89 10.25
C ALA A 9 -3.29 4.24 8.79
N VAL A 10 -3.95 3.60 7.81
CA VAL A 10 -3.53 3.74 6.39
C VAL A 10 -4.44 4.60 5.52
N THR A 11 -5.74 4.68 5.81
CA THR A 11 -6.69 5.44 5.01
C THR A 11 -6.36 6.95 4.89
N PRO A 12 -5.79 7.62 5.93
CA PRO A 12 -5.42 9.03 5.84
C PRO A 12 -4.38 9.38 4.76
N TYR A 13 -3.58 8.43 4.30
CA TYR A 13 -2.58 8.67 3.26
C TYR A 13 -3.16 8.80 1.85
N PHE A 14 -4.41 8.42 1.65
CA PHE A 14 -5.09 8.50 0.36
C PHE A 14 -5.93 9.78 0.31
N ALA A 15 -6.22 10.26 -0.91
CA ALA A 15 -7.06 11.43 -1.14
C ALA A 15 -8.24 11.14 -2.07
N GLY A 16 -9.24 12.03 -2.06
CA GLY A 16 -10.37 12.01 -2.99
C GLY A 16 -11.13 10.68 -3.01
N VAL A 17 -11.42 10.18 -4.21
CA VAL A 17 -12.22 8.96 -4.40
C VAL A 17 -11.56 7.71 -3.80
N LEU A 18 -10.22 7.65 -3.75
CA LEU A 18 -9.50 6.54 -3.13
C LEU A 18 -9.73 6.54 -1.61
N HIS A 19 -9.59 7.70 -0.99
CA HIS A 19 -9.87 7.89 0.44
C HIS A 19 -11.32 7.54 0.78
N GLU A 20 -12.28 8.02 0.00
CA GLU A 20 -13.69 7.73 0.21
C GLU A 20 -14.01 6.24 0.09
N GLY A 21 -13.49 5.57 -0.94
CA GLY A 21 -13.68 4.14 -1.14
C GLY A 21 -13.10 3.33 0.03
N LEU A 22 -11.86 3.63 0.43
CA LEU A 22 -11.18 2.94 1.53
C LEU A 22 -11.85 3.22 2.89
N SER A 23 -12.33 4.46 3.09
CA SER A 23 -13.09 4.86 4.28
C SER A 23 -14.44 4.15 4.38
N ARG A 24 -15.10 3.85 3.27
CA ARG A 24 -16.37 3.12 3.24
C ARG A 24 -16.20 1.60 3.34
N LEU A 25 -15.06 1.07 2.89
CA LEU A 25 -14.74 -0.36 3.01
C LEU A 25 -14.83 -0.82 4.47
N LYS A 26 -15.56 -1.91 4.70
CA LYS A 26 -15.79 -2.41 6.06
C LYS A 26 -14.49 -2.91 6.71
N ALA A 27 -14.38 -2.78 8.03
CA ALA A 27 -13.16 -3.07 8.78
C ALA A 27 -12.75 -4.55 8.73
N GLU A 28 -13.70 -5.46 8.51
CA GLU A 28 -13.43 -6.89 8.39
C GLU A 28 -12.51 -7.18 7.19
N ALA A 29 -12.65 -6.44 6.09
CA ALA A 29 -11.78 -6.59 4.92
C ALA A 29 -10.32 -6.23 5.21
N TYR A 30 -10.07 -5.34 6.18
CA TYR A 30 -8.72 -4.94 6.57
C TYR A 30 -8.04 -6.00 7.45
N GLN A 31 -8.77 -6.90 8.11
CA GLN A 31 -8.17 -7.90 9.02
C GLN A 31 -7.14 -8.81 8.32
N ASP A 32 -7.45 -9.19 7.07
CA ASP A 32 -6.60 -10.04 6.23
C ASP A 32 -5.99 -9.31 5.04
N MET A 33 -6.08 -7.99 5.02
CA MET A 33 -5.47 -7.18 3.96
C MET A 33 -3.95 -7.14 4.13
N GLU A 34 -3.25 -7.46 3.05
CA GLU A 34 -1.79 -7.50 2.99
C GLU A 34 -1.24 -6.34 2.16
N GLU A 35 -1.91 -6.01 1.06
CA GLU A 35 -1.44 -4.96 0.16
C GLU A 35 -2.57 -4.05 -0.38
N ILE A 36 -2.29 -2.75 -0.50
CA ILE A 36 -3.07 -1.78 -1.28
C ILE A 36 -2.18 -1.30 -2.43
N ARG A 37 -2.58 -1.60 -3.66
CA ARG A 37 -1.78 -1.35 -4.87
C ARG A 37 -2.42 -0.27 -5.73
N LEU A 38 -1.65 0.79 -5.97
CA LEU A 38 -1.98 1.84 -6.92
C LEU A 38 -1.05 1.75 -8.13
N ARG A 39 -1.61 1.89 -9.32
CA ARG A 39 -0.89 2.04 -10.58
C ARG A 39 -1.57 3.13 -11.38
N ALA A 40 -0.78 4.03 -11.96
CA ALA A 40 -1.31 5.15 -12.73
C ALA A 40 -2.20 4.65 -13.88
N ALA A 41 -3.41 5.23 -13.97
CA ALA A 41 -4.45 4.89 -14.94
C ALA A 41 -4.87 3.41 -14.93
N GLN A 42 -4.84 2.77 -13.75
CA GLN A 42 -5.23 1.37 -13.57
C GLN A 42 -6.14 1.21 -12.34
N PRO A 43 -6.95 0.13 -12.29
CA PRO A 43 -7.76 -0.20 -11.12
C PRO A 43 -6.94 -0.29 -9.82
N LEU A 44 -7.45 0.26 -8.72
CA LEU A 44 -6.92 0.02 -7.38
C LEU A 44 -7.17 -1.44 -6.99
N LEU A 45 -6.12 -2.14 -6.59
CA LEU A 45 -6.21 -3.55 -6.18
C LEU A 45 -5.81 -3.74 -4.72
N LEU A 46 -6.54 -4.62 -4.03
CA LEU A 46 -6.37 -5.01 -2.64
C LEU A 46 -6.00 -6.48 -2.61
N LYS A 47 -4.87 -6.83 -1.98
CA LYS A 47 -4.54 -8.23 -1.70
C LYS A 47 -5.06 -8.59 -0.31
N ILE A 48 -5.99 -9.54 -0.26
CA ILE A 48 -6.62 -10.02 0.97
C ILE A 48 -6.50 -11.54 1.00
N GLY A 49 -5.64 -12.06 1.88
CA GLY A 49 -5.19 -13.45 1.86
C GLY A 49 -4.70 -13.88 0.47
N GLU A 50 -5.25 -14.99 -0.05
CA GLU A 50 -4.89 -15.57 -1.34
C GLU A 50 -5.59 -14.90 -2.54
N SER A 51 -6.38 -13.85 -2.33
CA SER A 51 -7.22 -13.22 -3.36
C SER A 51 -6.89 -11.76 -3.60
N GLU A 52 -7.00 -11.33 -4.87
CA GLU A 52 -6.92 -9.92 -5.27
C GLU A 52 -8.29 -9.35 -5.57
N TRP A 53 -8.64 -8.20 -5.02
CA TRP A 53 -9.94 -7.55 -5.16
C TRP A 53 -9.78 -6.13 -5.67
N GLY A 54 -10.72 -5.66 -6.49
CA GLY A 54 -10.88 -4.24 -6.77
C GLY A 54 -11.80 -3.58 -5.74
N LEU A 55 -11.67 -2.27 -5.61
CA LEU A 55 -12.51 -1.43 -4.74
C LEU A 55 -13.40 -0.51 -5.57
N THR A 56 -14.71 -0.53 -5.33
CA THR A 56 -15.65 0.42 -5.95
C THR A 56 -15.70 1.74 -5.19
N SER A 57 -16.19 2.81 -5.82
CA SER A 57 -16.42 4.12 -5.15
C SER A 57 -17.45 4.06 -4.01
N ARG A 58 -18.22 2.98 -3.93
CA ARG A 58 -19.17 2.71 -2.84
C ARG A 58 -18.52 2.02 -1.64
N GLY A 59 -17.25 1.62 -1.75
CA GLY A 59 -16.53 0.90 -0.69
C GLY A 59 -16.76 -0.61 -0.71
N GLU A 60 -17.12 -1.17 -1.87
CA GLU A 60 -17.40 -2.60 -2.02
C GLU A 60 -16.24 -3.31 -2.73
N LEU A 61 -15.99 -4.56 -2.34
CA LEU A 61 -15.03 -5.41 -3.03
C LEU A 61 -15.66 -6.03 -4.27
N THR A 62 -14.95 -6.00 -5.40
CA THR A 62 -15.43 -6.59 -6.65
C THR A 62 -14.29 -7.23 -7.43
N LYS A 63 -14.61 -8.22 -8.27
CA LYS A 63 -13.70 -8.78 -9.29
C LYS A 63 -13.93 -8.15 -10.67
N LYS A 64 -14.99 -7.35 -10.82
CA LYS A 64 -15.36 -6.72 -12.09
C LYS A 64 -14.59 -5.42 -12.26
N LEU A 65 -13.46 -5.49 -12.97
CA LEU A 65 -12.57 -4.35 -13.18
C LEU A 65 -13.24 -3.05 -13.66
N PRO A 66 -14.29 -3.06 -14.52
CA PRO A 66 -14.96 -1.83 -14.93
C PRO A 66 -15.67 -1.05 -13.81
N GLU A 67 -15.96 -1.71 -12.68
CA GLU A 67 -16.61 -1.09 -11.51
C GLU A 67 -15.60 -0.52 -10.50
N VAL A 68 -14.30 -0.79 -10.72
CA VAL A 68 -13.23 -0.46 -9.78
C VAL A 68 -12.77 0.98 -9.99
N ILE A 69 -12.43 1.65 -8.88
CA ILE A 69 -11.83 2.98 -8.93
C ILE A 69 -10.47 2.88 -9.62
N ASN A 70 -10.27 3.66 -10.68
CA ASN A 70 -8.97 3.79 -11.32
C ASN A 70 -8.13 4.85 -10.60
N ALA A 71 -6.92 4.51 -10.21
CA ALA A 71 -5.97 5.46 -9.64
C ALA A 71 -5.40 6.35 -10.74
N THR A 72 -5.50 7.66 -10.58
CA THR A 72 -4.89 8.63 -11.49
C THR A 72 -3.44 8.93 -11.09
N ARG A 73 -2.65 9.54 -11.98
CA ARG A 73 -1.32 10.04 -11.61
C ARG A 73 -1.39 11.04 -10.45
N GLU A 74 -2.40 11.90 -10.46
CA GLU A 74 -2.62 12.87 -9.40
C GLU A 74 -2.87 12.19 -8.05
N ASP A 75 -3.65 11.10 -8.02
CA ASP A 75 -3.86 10.33 -6.79
C ASP A 75 -2.54 9.77 -6.23
N LEU A 76 -1.67 9.24 -7.11
CA LEU A 76 -0.34 8.76 -6.71
C LEU A 76 0.50 9.90 -6.14
N TYR A 77 0.55 11.05 -6.82
CA TYR A 77 1.30 12.22 -6.35
C TYR A 77 0.80 12.71 -4.98
N ARG A 78 -0.53 12.85 -4.81
CA ARG A 78 -1.13 13.25 -3.52
C ARG A 78 -0.85 12.23 -2.41
N THR A 79 -0.88 10.94 -2.73
CA THR A 79 -0.57 9.87 -1.78
C THR A 79 0.88 9.97 -1.30
N ILE A 80 1.84 10.17 -2.21
CA ILE A 80 3.26 10.31 -1.86
C ILE A 80 3.52 11.60 -1.09
N ALA A 81 2.89 12.71 -1.50
CA ALA A 81 2.98 13.97 -0.78
C ALA A 81 2.47 13.81 0.66
N SER A 82 1.36 13.08 0.86
CA SER A 82 0.85 12.77 2.19
C SER A 82 1.78 11.86 3.00
N ILE A 83 2.38 10.83 2.40
CA ILE A 83 3.34 9.95 3.09
C ILE A 83 4.60 10.71 3.53
N SER A 84 5.04 11.67 2.73
CA SER A 84 6.28 12.42 2.96
C SER A 84 6.07 13.72 3.74
N ASP A 85 4.88 13.94 4.33
CA ASP A 85 4.49 15.21 4.97
C ASP A 85 4.81 16.44 4.09
N ASN A 86 4.55 16.32 2.79
CA ASN A 86 4.86 17.28 1.72
C ASN A 86 6.35 17.63 1.56
N SER A 87 7.26 16.83 2.11
CA SER A 87 8.71 17.02 2.05
C SER A 87 9.40 15.85 1.35
N LEU A 88 9.20 15.73 0.03
CA LEU A 88 9.83 14.68 -0.79
C LEU A 88 11.37 14.61 -0.63
N TYR A 89 12.01 15.76 -0.47
CA TYR A 89 13.47 15.85 -0.29
C TYR A 89 13.94 15.20 1.01
N ALA A 90 13.13 15.23 2.07
CA ALA A 90 13.47 14.59 3.34
C ALA A 90 13.54 13.05 3.23
N PHE A 91 12.94 12.48 2.17
CA PHE A 91 12.84 11.04 1.94
C PHE A 91 13.66 10.58 0.71
N GLU A 92 14.64 11.37 0.25
CA GLU A 92 15.42 11.05 -0.95
C GLU A 92 16.17 9.70 -0.83
N GLU A 93 16.68 9.39 0.37
CA GLU A 93 17.32 8.10 0.69
C GLU A 93 16.34 6.93 0.57
N GLU A 94 15.14 7.04 1.15
CA GLU A 94 14.06 6.07 1.12
C GLU A 94 13.55 5.85 -0.31
N ILE A 95 13.34 6.94 -1.05
CA ILE A 95 12.93 6.91 -2.45
C ILE A 95 13.99 6.19 -3.30
N ARG A 96 15.28 6.44 -3.05
CA ARG A 96 16.37 5.73 -3.74
C ARG A 96 16.38 4.23 -3.43
N ARG A 97 16.01 3.85 -2.21
CA ARG A 97 15.81 2.44 -1.80
C ARG A 97 14.53 1.84 -2.37
N GLY A 98 13.64 2.67 -2.92
CA GLY A 98 12.38 2.26 -3.54
C GLY A 98 11.23 2.03 -2.54
N PHE A 99 11.35 2.44 -1.28
CA PHE A 99 10.24 2.35 -0.32
C PHE A 99 10.38 3.34 0.85
N ILE A 100 9.25 3.78 1.39
CA ILE A 100 9.16 4.59 2.61
C ILE A 100 8.54 3.73 3.72
N THR A 101 8.99 3.88 4.96
CA THR A 101 8.35 3.24 6.12
C THR A 101 7.47 4.27 6.83
N ILE A 102 6.23 3.91 7.12
CA ILE A 102 5.26 4.78 7.80
C ILE A 102 4.95 4.24 9.22
N PRO A 103 4.35 5.04 10.11
CA PRO A 103 3.94 4.61 11.44
C PRO A 103 3.18 3.28 11.43
N GLY A 104 3.36 2.47 12.48
CA GLY A 104 2.84 1.10 12.54
C GLY A 104 3.73 0.07 11.83
N GLY A 105 4.86 0.49 11.25
CA GLY A 105 5.82 -0.39 10.60
C GLY A 105 5.40 -0.85 9.20
N HIS A 106 4.38 -0.22 8.61
CA HIS A 106 3.97 -0.48 7.24
C HIS A 106 5.02 0.08 6.27
N ARG A 107 5.13 -0.54 5.10
CA ARG A 107 6.11 -0.14 4.08
C ARG A 107 5.37 0.23 2.80
N VAL A 108 5.70 1.38 2.25
CA VAL A 108 5.14 1.87 0.99
C VAL A 108 6.21 1.76 -0.09
N GLY A 109 6.08 0.77 -0.96
CA GLY A 109 6.94 0.60 -2.13
C GLY A 109 6.60 1.62 -3.21
N LEU A 110 7.63 2.11 -3.89
CA LEU A 110 7.54 3.14 -4.92
C LEU A 110 8.17 2.64 -6.22
N ALA A 111 7.51 2.90 -7.35
CA ALA A 111 8.07 2.66 -8.67
C ALA A 111 7.77 3.83 -9.61
N GLY A 112 8.67 4.08 -10.55
CA GLY A 112 8.60 5.20 -11.49
C GLY A 112 9.83 5.23 -12.39
N GLN A 113 10.08 6.38 -13.00
CA GLN A 113 11.26 6.59 -13.81
C GLN A 113 12.49 6.78 -12.91
N VAL A 114 13.43 5.84 -13.00
CA VAL A 114 14.68 5.88 -12.25
C VAL A 114 15.65 6.88 -12.90
N ILE A 115 16.18 7.81 -12.10
CA ILE A 115 17.26 8.71 -12.50
C ILE A 115 18.57 8.09 -12.02
N VAL A 116 19.52 7.90 -12.93
CA VAL A 116 20.83 7.29 -12.65
C VAL A 116 21.93 8.34 -12.77
N GLN A 117 22.97 8.23 -11.95
CA GLN A 117 24.20 9.01 -12.03
C GLN A 117 25.41 8.06 -11.94
N ALA A 118 26.63 8.58 -12.14
CA ALA A 118 27.85 7.76 -12.23
C ALA A 118 28.09 6.81 -11.03
N ALA A 119 27.59 7.17 -9.83
CA ALA A 119 27.73 6.39 -8.59
C ALA A 119 26.49 5.56 -8.22
N GLY A 120 25.46 5.46 -9.07
CA GLY A 120 24.26 4.66 -8.83
C GLY A 120 22.95 5.40 -9.07
N ILE A 121 21.88 4.96 -8.41
CA ILE A 121 20.56 5.59 -8.54
C ILE A 121 20.59 6.96 -7.84
N LYS A 122 20.26 8.02 -8.56
CA LYS A 122 20.06 9.36 -7.98
C LYS A 122 18.71 9.46 -7.28
N GLY A 123 17.66 8.93 -7.90
CA GLY A 123 16.31 8.92 -7.33
C GLY A 123 15.25 8.38 -8.30
N ILE A 124 13.98 8.56 -7.95
CA ILE A 124 12.83 8.19 -8.78
C ILE A 124 12.01 9.46 -9.03
N LYS A 125 11.63 9.69 -10.29
CA LYS A 125 10.65 10.71 -10.71
C LYS A 125 9.50 10.05 -11.44
N GLU A 126 8.42 10.80 -11.69
CA GLU A 126 7.24 10.29 -12.42
C GLU A 126 6.74 8.95 -11.85
N PHE A 127 6.28 8.99 -10.59
CA PHE A 127 5.78 7.80 -9.91
C PHE A 127 4.64 7.15 -10.70
N SER A 128 4.81 5.89 -11.05
CA SER A 128 3.86 5.10 -11.84
C SER A 128 3.13 4.06 -11.01
N SER A 129 3.67 3.68 -9.85
CA SER A 129 3.02 2.75 -8.92
C SER A 129 3.42 3.00 -7.46
N ILE A 130 2.47 2.73 -6.57
CA ILE A 130 2.63 2.71 -5.12
C ILE A 130 2.05 1.40 -4.59
N CYS A 131 2.75 0.75 -3.65
CA CYS A 131 2.24 -0.43 -2.98
C CYS A 131 2.39 -0.30 -1.47
N PHE A 132 1.28 -0.13 -0.76
CA PHE A 132 1.28 -0.23 0.69
C PHE A 132 1.31 -1.70 1.07
N ARG A 133 2.31 -2.11 1.83
CA ARG A 133 2.40 -3.41 2.48
C ARG A 133 2.07 -3.26 3.95
N LEU A 134 0.97 -3.86 4.35
CA LEU A 134 0.36 -3.67 5.66
C LEU A 134 0.97 -4.61 6.67
N ALA A 135 1.88 -4.09 7.49
CA ALA A 135 2.38 -4.79 8.68
C ALA A 135 1.22 -5.21 9.62
N ARG A 136 1.15 -6.50 9.91
CA ARG A 136 0.24 -7.10 10.89
C ARG A 136 0.87 -8.33 11.50
N GLU A 137 0.45 -8.68 12.71
CA GLU A 137 0.80 -9.99 13.26
C GLU A 137 -0.07 -11.07 12.60
N LYS A 138 0.53 -12.25 12.37
CA LYS A 138 -0.21 -13.46 12.02
C LYS A 138 0.00 -14.44 13.17
N LYS A 139 -0.96 -14.48 14.09
CA LYS A 139 -0.90 -15.37 15.26
C LYS A 139 -0.74 -16.82 14.79
N ASP A 140 0.05 -17.57 15.55
CA ASP A 140 0.30 -18.98 15.32
C ASP A 140 0.89 -19.33 13.94
N CYS A 141 1.44 -18.35 13.19
CA CYS A 141 1.98 -18.60 11.85
C CYS A 141 3.11 -19.64 11.83
N ALA A 142 3.87 -19.73 12.93
CA ALA A 142 4.95 -20.69 13.09
C ALA A 142 4.48 -22.04 13.65
N ARG A 143 3.21 -22.19 14.05
CA ARG A 143 2.73 -23.39 14.78
C ARG A 143 2.91 -24.68 13.98
N THR A 144 2.76 -24.62 12.66
CA THR A 144 2.95 -25.76 11.76
C THR A 144 4.42 -26.15 11.59
N ILE A 145 5.36 -25.20 11.69
CA ILE A 145 6.79 -25.45 11.51
C ILE A 145 7.52 -25.72 12.84
N LEU A 146 6.95 -25.29 13.96
CA LEU A 146 7.56 -25.39 15.29
C LEU A 146 8.02 -26.81 15.67
N PRO A 147 7.26 -27.89 15.40
CA PRO A 147 7.71 -29.25 15.71
C PRO A 147 8.98 -29.69 14.94
N HIS A 148 9.24 -29.09 13.78
CA HIS A 148 10.41 -29.41 12.96
C HIS A 148 11.67 -28.64 13.40
N ILE A 149 11.51 -27.57 14.19
CA ILE A 149 12.61 -26.72 14.64
C ILE A 149 13.00 -27.05 16.09
N MET A 150 12.03 -27.45 16.92
CA MET A 150 12.26 -27.77 18.34
C MET A 150 12.56 -29.25 18.63
N SER A 151 12.73 -30.10 17.62
CA SER A 151 13.01 -31.54 17.80
C SER A 151 14.49 -31.90 17.99
N THR A 152 15.30 -30.97 18.52
CA THR A 152 16.67 -31.23 19.01
C THR A 152 16.67 -31.31 20.53
#